data_AF-A0AAD9GHJ3-F1
#
_entry.id   AF-A0AAD9GHJ3-F1
#
_cell.length_a   1.000
_cell.length_b   1.000
_cell.length_c   1.000
_cell.angle_alpha   90.00
_cell.angle_beta   90.00
_cell.angle_gamma   90.00
#
_symmetry.space_group_name_H-M   'P 1'
#
loop_
_entity.id
_entity.type
_entity.pdbx_description
1 polymer ?
#
loop_
_entity_poly.entity_id
_entity_poly.type
_entity_poly.pdbx_seq_one_letter_code
_entity_poly.pdbx_strand_id
1 'polypeptide(L)'
;MRRNKSSSSVTIVDNDDLSLVARNSGPKLSFGDVDDFQPIADSDDDDRPTIVNAHEFLGEPQHERKERKRSLTPPRRTVQTDDDDVVYRDKSGKRITREQWLLLQGQRSFKPKGLQPVQELAWGKGLVQKQDSEAQAQEELKLAQQPLNRYDIDEDYDKELQTRTRWSDPMLKSSQPAKGVPNRFNIQPGYRWDGVIRGNGYEDRWIKAQSSKAAKEQAYYLNNIADM
;
A
#
# COMPACT_ATOMS: atom_id res chain seq x y z
N MET A 1 7.21 45.90 -26.68
CA MET A 1 7.55 45.47 -25.31
C MET A 1 8.33 44.17 -25.36
N ARG A 2 9.66 44.22 -25.22
CA ARG A 2 10.53 43.02 -25.18
C ARG A 2 10.98 42.82 -23.73
N ARG A 3 10.66 41.67 -23.13
CA ARG A 3 11.05 41.33 -21.75
C ARG A 3 12.33 40.51 -21.81
N ASN A 4 13.42 41.07 -21.31
CA ASN A 4 14.69 40.37 -21.14
C ASN A 4 14.60 39.51 -19.88
N LYS A 5 14.75 38.19 -20.00
CA LYS A 5 14.95 37.29 -18.86
C LYS A 5 16.46 37.24 -18.57
N SER A 6 16.88 37.80 -17.44
CA SER A 6 18.21 37.57 -16.88
C SER A 6 18.19 36.23 -16.16
N SER A 7 19.01 35.28 -16.61
CA SER A 7 19.30 34.04 -15.89
C SER A 7 20.53 34.28 -15.01
N SER A 8 20.34 34.30 -13.69
CA SER A 8 21.44 34.31 -12.72
C SER A 8 22.04 32.90 -12.63
N SER A 9 23.27 32.75 -13.12
CA SER A 9 24.09 31.55 -12.92
C SER A 9 24.63 31.53 -11.49
N VAL A 10 24.23 30.54 -10.69
CA VAL A 10 24.81 30.24 -9.38
C VAL A 10 25.99 29.29 -9.61
N THR A 11 27.21 29.77 -9.37
CA THR A 11 28.43 28.96 -9.33
C THR A 11 28.60 28.41 -7.91
N ILE A 12 28.48 27.09 -7.76
CA ILE A 12 28.89 26.36 -6.55
C ILE A 12 30.41 26.21 -6.64
N VAL A 13 31.12 26.77 -5.67
CA VAL A 13 32.56 26.60 -5.49
C VAL A 13 32.73 25.60 -4.35
N ASP A 14 33.03 24.35 -4.70
CA ASP A 14 33.43 23.32 -3.75
C ASP A 14 34.89 23.57 -3.36
N ASN A 15 35.10 24.09 -2.14
CA ASN A 15 36.41 24.16 -1.51
C ASN A 15 36.45 23.12 -0.37
N ASP A 16 36.73 21.88 -0.72
CA ASP A 16 37.10 20.83 0.25
C ASP A 16 38.63 20.81 0.42
N ASP A 17 39.13 21.54 1.41
CA ASP A 17 40.53 21.45 1.86
C ASP A 17 40.54 21.31 3.40
N LEU A 18 40.23 20.10 3.89
CA LEU A 18 40.47 19.70 5.28
C LEU A 18 41.59 18.67 5.32
N SER A 19 42.81 19.17 5.50
CA SER A 19 43.99 18.36 5.82
C SER A 19 43.92 17.86 7.26
N LEU A 20 43.52 16.60 7.43
CA LEU A 20 43.66 15.88 8.71
C LEU A 20 45.02 15.16 8.76
N VAL A 21 45.92 15.71 9.56
CA VAL A 21 47.19 15.09 9.97
C VAL A 21 46.91 13.85 10.82
N ALA A 22 47.20 12.66 10.31
CA ALA A 22 47.23 11.42 11.09
C ALA A 22 48.68 11.05 11.43
N ARG A 23 48.97 10.94 12.73
CA ARG A 23 50.20 10.35 13.28
C ARG A 23 49.97 8.87 13.62
N ASN A 24 51.06 8.09 13.54
CA ASN A 24 51.35 6.77 14.12
C ASN A 24 51.25 5.50 13.24
N SER A 25 52.41 5.13 12.69
CA SER A 25 53.18 3.88 12.91
C SER A 25 52.50 2.48 12.98
N GLY A 26 52.76 1.67 11.94
CA GLY A 26 53.10 0.22 11.99
C GLY A 26 52.00 -0.82 11.69
N PRO A 27 52.33 -2.07 11.31
CA PRO A 27 53.16 -2.54 10.20
C PRO A 27 52.32 -3.19 9.07
N LYS A 28 52.91 -3.31 7.88
CA LYS A 28 52.29 -3.82 6.64
C LYS A 28 52.10 -5.33 6.68
N LEU A 29 50.87 -5.81 6.54
CA LEU A 29 50.55 -7.21 6.22
C LEU A 29 50.22 -7.31 4.72
N SER A 30 50.97 -8.18 4.03
CA SER A 30 50.78 -8.53 2.63
C SER A 30 49.56 -9.45 2.48
N PHE A 31 48.51 -8.96 1.83
CA PHE A 31 47.35 -9.75 1.44
C PHE A 31 47.51 -10.15 -0.03
N GLY A 32 48.01 -11.37 -0.25
CA GLY A 32 47.99 -12.05 -1.54
C GLY A 32 46.72 -12.89 -1.68
N ASP A 33 46.29 -13.02 -2.93
CA ASP A 33 45.15 -13.77 -3.46
C ASP A 33 43.75 -13.24 -3.10
N VAL A 34 43.27 -12.34 -3.98
CA VAL A 34 41.84 -12.08 -4.17
C VAL A 34 41.46 -12.76 -5.48
N ASP A 35 40.77 -13.88 -5.38
CA ASP A 35 40.12 -14.55 -6.50
C ASP A 35 39.17 -13.57 -7.23
N ASP A 36 39.19 -13.66 -8.56
CA ASP A 36 38.36 -12.93 -9.51
C ASP A 36 36.86 -12.98 -9.15
N PHE A 37 36.35 -11.92 -8.53
CA PHE A 37 34.91 -11.61 -8.54
C PHE A 37 34.64 -10.60 -9.65
N GLN A 38 34.22 -11.13 -10.81
CA GLN A 38 33.61 -10.32 -11.86
C GLN A 38 32.35 -9.62 -11.29
N PRO A 39 32.16 -8.31 -11.52
CA PRO A 39 30.93 -7.64 -11.14
C PRO A 39 29.77 -8.21 -11.97
N ILE A 40 28.82 -8.84 -11.31
CA ILE A 40 27.53 -9.18 -11.91
C ILE A 40 26.83 -7.85 -12.18
N ALA A 41 26.61 -7.55 -13.46
CA ALA A 41 25.75 -6.45 -13.85
C ALA A 41 24.31 -6.84 -13.47
N ASP A 42 23.84 -6.32 -12.33
CA ASP A 42 22.45 -6.42 -11.92
C ASP A 42 21.59 -5.67 -12.95
N SER A 43 20.95 -6.41 -13.85
CA SER A 43 20.00 -5.88 -14.82
C SER A 43 18.57 -5.95 -14.27
N ASP A 44 18.28 -5.26 -13.16
CA ASP A 44 16.94 -5.23 -12.57
C ASP A 44 16.51 -3.78 -12.22
N ASP A 45 16.70 -2.85 -13.16
CA ASP A 45 16.15 -1.48 -13.03
C ASP A 45 14.63 -1.41 -13.29
N ASP A 46 13.99 -2.50 -13.71
CA ASP A 46 12.56 -2.56 -14.05
C ASP A 46 11.64 -2.98 -12.89
N ASP A 47 12.19 -3.41 -11.74
CA ASP A 47 11.40 -3.92 -10.59
C ASP A 47 11.17 -2.89 -9.45
N ARG A 48 11.22 -1.59 -9.77
CA ARG A 48 10.93 -0.53 -8.78
C ARG A 48 9.41 -0.27 -8.73
N PRO A 49 8.77 -0.23 -7.55
CA PRO A 49 7.34 0.07 -7.46
C PRO A 49 7.07 1.50 -7.93
N THR A 50 6.40 1.65 -9.07
CA THR A 50 6.00 2.94 -9.64
C THR A 50 4.80 3.49 -8.88
N ILE A 51 4.93 4.68 -8.29
CA ILE A 51 3.82 5.40 -7.67
C ILE A 51 3.04 6.10 -8.78
N VAL A 52 1.86 5.58 -9.12
CA VAL A 52 0.97 6.16 -10.12
C VAL A 52 -0.06 7.05 -9.43
N ASN A 53 -0.33 8.23 -9.98
CA ASN A 53 -1.33 9.14 -9.43
C ASN A 53 -2.76 8.56 -9.57
N ALA A 54 -3.63 8.76 -8.57
CA ALA A 54 -4.98 8.18 -8.56
C ALA A 54 -5.82 8.53 -9.81
N HIS A 55 -5.64 9.73 -10.36
CA HIS A 55 -6.34 10.17 -11.58
C HIS A 55 -5.90 9.40 -12.83
N GLU A 56 -4.65 8.92 -12.86
CA GLU A 56 -4.05 8.23 -14.01
C GLU A 56 -4.41 6.73 -14.01
N PHE A 57 -4.66 6.16 -12.83
CA PHE A 57 -5.17 4.80 -12.67
C PHE A 57 -6.68 4.68 -12.96
N LEU A 58 -7.46 5.71 -12.60
CA LEU A 58 -8.91 5.77 -12.82
C LEU A 58 -9.29 6.27 -14.22
N GLY A 59 -8.36 6.88 -14.95
CA GLY A 59 -8.56 7.21 -16.35
C GLY A 59 -8.65 5.92 -17.16
N GLU A 60 -9.77 5.70 -17.84
CA GLU A 60 -9.86 4.61 -18.81
C GLU A 60 -8.63 4.67 -19.72
N PRO A 61 -7.87 3.57 -19.88
CA PRO A 61 -6.79 3.55 -20.84
C PRO A 61 -7.43 3.88 -22.18
N GLN A 62 -7.11 5.07 -22.70
CA GLN A 62 -7.33 5.43 -24.09
C GLN A 62 -6.39 4.54 -24.89
N HIS A 63 -6.71 3.25 -24.96
CA HIS A 63 -6.25 2.38 -26.02
C HIS A 63 -6.87 2.98 -27.27
N GLU A 64 -6.20 4.00 -27.83
CA GLU A 64 -6.27 4.25 -29.25
C GLU A 64 -5.95 2.91 -29.88
N ARG A 65 -7.02 2.23 -30.30
CA ARG A 65 -6.95 1.04 -31.12
C ARG A 65 -6.35 1.53 -32.44
N LYS A 66 -5.02 1.66 -32.47
CA LYS A 66 -4.26 1.85 -33.69
C LYS A 66 -4.66 0.67 -34.54
N GLU A 67 -5.60 0.91 -35.46
CA GLU A 67 -6.04 -0.08 -36.39
C GLU A 67 -4.79 -0.55 -37.11
N ARG A 68 -4.36 -1.78 -36.81
CA ARG A 68 -3.26 -2.40 -37.53
C ARG A 68 -3.68 -2.36 -38.99
N LYS A 69 -3.04 -1.49 -39.79
CA LYS A 69 -3.34 -1.40 -41.21
C LYS A 69 -3.18 -2.81 -41.77
N ARG A 70 -4.27 -3.32 -42.35
CA ARG A 70 -4.33 -4.64 -42.96
C ARG A 70 -3.14 -4.76 -43.92
N SER A 71 -2.34 -5.82 -43.78
CA SER A 71 -1.21 -6.05 -44.66
C SER A 71 -1.67 -6.05 -46.11
N LEU A 72 -0.84 -5.56 -47.04
CA LEU A 72 -1.11 -5.56 -48.49
C LEU A 72 -1.16 -6.96 -49.12
N THR A 73 -1.24 -8.01 -48.30
CA THR A 73 -1.47 -9.36 -48.80
C THR A 73 -2.84 -9.36 -49.48
N PRO A 74 -2.92 -9.67 -50.79
CA PRO A 74 -4.21 -9.76 -51.45
C PRO A 74 -5.08 -10.76 -50.68
N PRO A 75 -6.36 -10.44 -50.41
CA PRO A 75 -7.24 -11.35 -49.70
C PRO A 75 -7.19 -12.70 -50.41
N ARG A 76 -6.96 -13.78 -49.66
CA ARG A 76 -7.08 -15.14 -50.17
C ARG A 76 -8.43 -15.20 -50.89
N ARG A 77 -8.41 -15.53 -52.18
CA ARG A 77 -9.60 -15.60 -53.03
C ARG A 77 -10.53 -16.65 -52.44
N THR A 78 -11.43 -16.23 -51.56
CA THR A 78 -12.55 -17.03 -51.12
C THR A 78 -13.46 -17.12 -52.32
N VAL A 79 -13.63 -18.33 -52.87
CA VAL A 79 -14.81 -18.61 -53.68
C VAL A 79 -15.98 -18.27 -52.76
N GLN A 80 -16.71 -17.18 -53.06
CA GLN A 80 -17.97 -16.90 -52.39
C GLN A 80 -18.95 -17.95 -52.90
N THR A 81 -18.98 -19.09 -52.23
CA THR A 81 -20.14 -19.95 -52.23
C THR A 81 -21.13 -19.31 -51.28
N ASP A 82 -22.35 -19.03 -51.75
CA ASP A 82 -23.46 -18.49 -50.95
C ASP A 82 -23.96 -19.45 -49.85
N ASP A 83 -23.21 -20.54 -49.59
CA ASP A 83 -23.53 -21.61 -48.64
C ASP A 83 -22.84 -21.44 -47.26
N ASP A 84 -22.07 -20.37 -47.04
CA ASP A 84 -21.39 -20.08 -45.77
C ASP A 84 -22.32 -19.44 -44.71
N ASP A 85 -23.59 -19.86 -44.67
CA ASP A 85 -24.56 -19.38 -43.68
C ASP A 85 -24.26 -19.92 -42.27
N VAL A 86 -24.13 -19.01 -41.30
CA VAL A 86 -23.84 -19.36 -39.90
C VAL A 86 -25.05 -20.06 -39.27
N VAL A 87 -24.95 -21.37 -39.04
CA VAL A 87 -26.00 -22.16 -38.39
C VAL A 87 -25.98 -21.97 -36.88
N TYR A 88 -27.00 -21.32 -36.34
CA TYR A 88 -27.20 -21.20 -34.89
C TYR A 88 -27.92 -22.43 -34.33
N ARG A 89 -27.54 -22.89 -33.14
CA ARG A 89 -28.14 -24.05 -32.45
C ARG A 89 -28.41 -23.76 -30.98
N ASP A 90 -29.43 -24.41 -30.42
CA ASP A 90 -29.70 -24.38 -28.99
C ASP A 90 -28.79 -25.33 -28.20
N LYS A 91 -28.84 -25.25 -26.85
CA LYS A 91 -28.18 -26.18 -25.93
C LYS A 91 -28.61 -27.64 -26.13
N SER A 92 -29.80 -27.87 -26.68
CA SER A 92 -30.30 -29.20 -27.06
C SER A 92 -29.92 -29.61 -28.49
N GLY A 93 -29.11 -28.81 -29.20
CA GLY A 93 -28.61 -29.09 -30.54
C GLY A 93 -29.56 -28.78 -31.71
N LYS A 94 -30.79 -28.33 -31.44
CA LYS A 94 -31.77 -27.94 -32.48
C LYS A 94 -31.32 -26.66 -33.20
N ARG A 95 -31.50 -26.59 -34.53
CA ARG A 95 -31.17 -25.40 -35.32
C ARG A 95 -32.16 -24.27 -35.02
N ILE A 96 -31.65 -23.08 -34.77
CA ILE A 96 -32.39 -21.88 -34.33
C ILE A 96 -32.13 -20.74 -35.33
N THR A 97 -33.09 -19.82 -35.48
CA THR A 97 -32.92 -18.63 -36.32
C THR A 97 -31.97 -17.62 -35.67
N ARG A 98 -31.33 -16.76 -36.50
CA ARG A 98 -30.39 -15.73 -36.01
C ARG A 98 -30.99 -14.83 -34.93
N GLU A 99 -32.27 -14.47 -35.08
CA GLU A 99 -32.99 -13.60 -34.14
C GLU A 99 -33.22 -14.29 -32.79
N GLN A 100 -33.64 -15.56 -32.80
CA GLN A 100 -33.82 -16.34 -31.58
C GLN A 100 -32.49 -16.57 -30.84
N TRP A 101 -31.38 -16.74 -31.57
CA TRP A 101 -30.06 -16.82 -30.96
C TRP A 101 -29.64 -15.49 -30.30
N LEU A 102 -29.91 -14.35 -30.95
CA LEU A 102 -29.66 -13.02 -30.38
C LEU A 102 -30.46 -12.80 -29.09
N LEU A 103 -31.74 -13.18 -29.08
CA LEU A 103 -32.60 -13.08 -27.90
C LEU A 103 -32.08 -13.96 -26.75
N LEU A 104 -31.67 -15.19 -27.05
CA LEU A 104 -31.12 -16.11 -26.05
C LEU A 104 -29.76 -15.65 -25.49
N GLN A 105 -28.96 -14.98 -26.30
CA GLN A 105 -27.73 -14.29 -25.88
C GLN A 105 -28.02 -13.08 -25.00
N GLY A 106 -28.95 -12.23 -25.40
CA GLY A 106 -29.36 -11.04 -24.64
C GLY A 106 -29.88 -11.38 -23.24
N GLN A 107 -30.63 -12.47 -23.12
CA GLN A 107 -31.10 -12.98 -21.82
C GLN A 107 -29.98 -13.53 -20.93
N ARG A 108 -28.85 -13.97 -21.52
CA ARG A 108 -27.67 -14.46 -20.78
C ARG A 108 -26.75 -13.32 -20.34
N SER A 109 -26.62 -12.27 -21.13
CA SER A 109 -25.86 -11.07 -20.76
C SER A 109 -26.59 -10.21 -19.73
N PHE A 110 -27.93 -10.30 -19.65
CA PHE A 110 -28.74 -9.64 -18.63
C PHE A 110 -28.77 -10.37 -17.27
N LYS A 111 -27.98 -11.43 -17.07
CA LYS A 111 -27.66 -11.88 -15.70
C LYS A 111 -26.56 -10.96 -15.17
N PRO A 112 -26.88 -9.96 -14.32
CA PRO A 112 -25.83 -9.15 -13.72
C PRO A 112 -24.89 -10.07 -12.95
N LYS A 113 -23.66 -10.20 -13.45
CA LYS A 113 -22.58 -10.93 -12.80
C LYS A 113 -22.22 -10.37 -11.41
N GLY A 114 -22.87 -9.28 -10.98
CA GLY A 114 -22.71 -8.64 -9.67
C GLY A 114 -23.88 -8.82 -8.68
N LEU A 115 -24.94 -9.61 -8.99
CA LEU A 115 -26.03 -9.88 -8.03
C LEU A 115 -25.90 -11.21 -7.28
N GLN A 116 -24.90 -12.03 -7.59
CA GLN A 116 -24.51 -13.02 -6.59
C GLN A 116 -23.92 -12.23 -5.44
N PRO A 117 -24.43 -12.35 -4.20
CA PRO A 117 -23.77 -11.73 -3.07
C PRO A 117 -22.33 -12.23 -3.16
N VAL A 118 -21.38 -11.31 -3.34
CA VAL A 118 -19.95 -11.65 -3.24
C VAL A 118 -19.88 -12.41 -1.94
N GLN A 119 -19.66 -13.71 -2.04
CA GLN A 119 -19.80 -14.61 -0.91
C GLN A 119 -18.70 -14.16 0.03
N GLU A 120 -19.06 -13.32 1.01
CA GLU A 120 -18.08 -12.64 1.83
C GLU A 120 -17.28 -13.76 2.45
N LEU A 121 -16.02 -13.86 2.06
CA LEU A 121 -15.15 -14.92 2.51
C LEU A 121 -14.91 -14.61 3.98
N ALA A 122 -15.84 -15.03 4.83
CA ALA A 122 -15.87 -14.70 6.25
C ALA A 122 -14.60 -15.22 6.93
N TRP A 123 -13.93 -16.20 6.32
CA TRP A 123 -12.67 -16.76 6.79
C TRP A 123 -11.42 -16.05 6.24
N GLY A 124 -11.56 -15.15 5.26
CA GLY A 124 -10.46 -14.37 4.69
C GLY A 124 -10.21 -13.03 5.39
N LYS A 125 -11.17 -12.54 6.18
CA LYS A 125 -11.03 -11.29 6.97
C LYS A 125 -10.53 -11.62 8.38
N GLY A 126 -9.63 -10.79 8.92
CA GLY A 126 -9.12 -10.94 10.28
C GLY A 126 -10.20 -10.71 11.35
N LEU A 127 -10.10 -11.37 12.51
CA LEU A 127 -11.08 -11.22 13.60
C LEU A 127 -11.18 -9.76 14.07
N VAL A 128 -10.04 -9.09 14.23
CA VAL A 128 -9.96 -7.67 14.65
C VAL A 128 -10.62 -6.77 13.61
N GLN A 129 -10.38 -6.99 12.32
CA GLN A 129 -10.99 -6.18 11.25
C GLN A 129 -12.52 -6.25 11.25
N LYS A 130 -13.09 -7.41 11.60
CA LYS A 130 -14.54 -7.55 11.75
C LYS A 130 -15.06 -6.83 12.97
N GLN A 131 -14.38 -6.96 14.11
CA GLN A 131 -14.74 -6.27 15.35
C GLN A 131 -14.68 -4.75 15.16
N ASP A 132 -13.64 -4.25 14.50
CA ASP A 132 -13.49 -2.83 14.19
C ASP A 132 -14.60 -2.34 13.26
N SER A 133 -14.94 -3.10 12.22
CA SER A 133 -16.05 -2.76 11.31
C SER A 133 -17.41 -2.76 12.02
N GLU A 134 -17.63 -3.70 12.93
CA GLU A 134 -18.86 -3.76 13.73
C GLU A 134 -18.93 -2.60 14.73
N ALA A 135 -17.80 -2.28 15.39
CA ALA A 135 -17.70 -1.15 16.30
C ALA A 135 -17.95 0.18 15.58
N GLN A 136 -17.36 0.38 14.40
CA GLN A 136 -17.61 1.56 13.55
C GLN A 136 -19.09 1.67 13.18
N ALA A 137 -19.73 0.58 12.77
CA ALA A 137 -21.16 0.59 12.44
C ALA A 137 -22.03 0.95 13.67
N GLN A 138 -21.68 0.46 14.86
CA GLN A 138 -22.37 0.81 16.10
C GLN A 138 -22.18 2.29 16.47
N GLU A 139 -20.96 2.83 16.30
CA GLU A 139 -20.67 4.25 16.51
C GLU A 139 -21.44 5.14 15.53
N GLU A 140 -21.52 4.77 14.25
CA GLU A 140 -22.30 5.50 13.24
C GLU A 140 -23.79 5.54 13.59
N LEU A 141 -24.36 4.40 14.00
CA LEU A 141 -25.75 4.34 14.46
C LEU A 141 -25.99 5.22 15.67
N LYS A 142 -25.05 5.23 16.63
CA LYS A 142 -25.10 6.07 17.82
C LYS A 142 -25.02 7.56 17.48
N LEU A 143 -24.10 7.94 16.59
CA LEU A 143 -23.96 9.32 16.10
C LEU A 143 -25.20 9.77 15.35
N ALA A 144 -25.81 8.91 14.53
CA ALA A 144 -27.04 9.20 13.82
C ALA A 144 -28.25 9.40 14.75
N GLN A 145 -28.24 8.75 15.92
CA GLN A 145 -29.26 8.92 16.95
C GLN A 145 -29.02 10.17 17.83
N GLN A 146 -27.78 10.66 17.92
CA GLN A 146 -27.44 11.77 18.80
C GLN A 146 -27.88 13.13 18.21
N PRO A 147 -28.36 14.09 19.04
CA PRO A 147 -28.63 15.45 18.58
C PRO A 147 -27.35 16.18 18.16
N LEU A 148 -27.50 17.20 17.31
CA LEU A 148 -26.39 18.05 16.84
C LEU A 148 -25.62 18.72 17.99
N ASN A 149 -26.33 19.12 19.06
CA ASN A 149 -25.74 19.73 20.23
C ASN A 149 -25.34 18.64 21.22
N ARG A 150 -24.04 18.44 21.40
CA ARG A 150 -23.43 17.52 22.37
C ARG A 150 -22.84 18.36 23.50
N TYR A 151 -23.03 17.95 24.75
CA TYR A 151 -22.42 18.61 25.89
C TYR A 151 -21.11 17.90 26.25
N ASP A 152 -20.19 18.62 26.90
CA ASP A 152 -18.94 18.02 27.36
C ASP A 152 -19.17 16.95 28.45
N ILE A 153 -20.32 17.02 29.14
CA ILE A 153 -20.73 16.12 30.22
C ILE A 153 -21.96 15.35 29.76
N ASP A 154 -21.73 14.20 29.15
CA ASP A 154 -22.75 13.23 28.73
C ASP A 154 -22.62 11.93 29.55
N GLU A 155 -23.66 11.08 29.53
CA GLU A 155 -23.65 9.81 30.26
C GLU A 155 -22.48 8.89 29.89
N ASP A 156 -22.01 8.96 28.64
CA ASP A 156 -20.88 8.15 28.17
C ASP A 156 -19.54 8.68 28.67
N TYR A 157 -19.43 9.99 28.84
CA TYR A 157 -18.25 10.61 29.45
C TYR A 157 -18.12 10.20 30.92
N ASP A 158 -19.24 10.13 31.65
CA ASP A 158 -19.25 9.62 33.02
C ASP A 158 -18.81 8.16 33.10
N LYS A 159 -19.23 7.30 32.16
CA LYS A 159 -18.77 5.90 32.07
C LYS A 159 -17.27 5.82 31.78
N GLU A 160 -16.75 6.67 30.90
CA GLU A 160 -15.31 6.72 30.61
C GLU A 160 -14.51 7.12 31.86
N LEU A 161 -14.98 8.13 32.60
CA LEU A 161 -14.34 8.56 33.85
C LEU A 161 -14.36 7.48 34.94
N GLN A 162 -15.45 6.70 35.03
CA GLN A 162 -15.55 5.58 35.96
C GLN A 162 -14.64 4.41 35.58
N THR A 163 -14.45 4.15 34.29
CA THR A 163 -13.59 3.04 33.80
C THR A 163 -12.10 3.39 33.81
N ARG A 164 -11.75 4.68 33.75
CA ARG A 164 -10.36 5.14 33.74
C ARG A 164 -9.61 4.69 34.99
N THR A 165 -8.61 3.84 34.76
CA THR A 165 -7.73 3.34 35.82
C THR A 165 -6.86 4.45 36.40
N ARG A 166 -6.81 4.57 37.73
CA ARG A 166 -6.01 5.57 38.45
C ARG A 166 -4.78 4.93 39.08
N TRP A 167 -3.62 5.56 38.90
CA TRP A 167 -2.34 5.01 39.36
C TRP A 167 -2.22 4.88 40.89
N SER A 168 -2.93 5.75 41.64
CA SER A 168 -2.90 5.81 43.11
C SER A 168 -4.15 5.21 43.77
N ASP A 169 -4.91 4.38 43.05
CA ASP A 169 -6.10 3.74 43.61
C ASP A 169 -5.72 2.48 44.42
N PRO A 170 -5.90 2.45 45.75
CA PRO A 170 -5.58 1.29 46.56
C PRO A 170 -6.50 0.08 46.30
N MET A 171 -7.67 0.27 45.67
CA MET A 171 -8.56 -0.83 45.27
C MET A 171 -8.14 -1.49 43.95
N LEU A 172 -7.26 -0.87 43.17
CA LEU A 172 -6.81 -1.41 41.89
C LEU A 172 -5.84 -2.59 42.10
N LYS A 173 -6.33 -3.81 41.94
CA LYS A 173 -5.46 -5.02 41.92
C LYS A 173 -4.68 -5.06 40.61
N SER A 174 -3.38 -4.81 40.67
CA SER A 174 -2.49 -4.78 39.50
C SER A 174 -2.22 -6.19 38.95
N SER A 175 -3.15 -6.75 38.19
CA SER A 175 -2.89 -7.88 37.31
C SER A 175 -2.69 -7.37 35.89
N GLN A 176 -1.50 -6.85 35.60
CA GLN A 176 -1.16 -6.41 34.25
C GLN A 176 -0.68 -7.62 33.44
N PRO A 177 -1.17 -7.83 32.20
CA PRO A 177 -0.65 -8.88 31.34
C PRO A 177 0.85 -8.66 31.11
N ALA A 178 1.59 -9.76 30.93
CA ALA A 178 3.02 -9.70 30.68
C ALA A 178 3.29 -8.83 29.44
N LYS A 179 4.01 -7.72 29.64
CA LYS A 179 4.36 -6.81 28.56
C LYS A 179 5.46 -7.47 27.72
N GLY A 180 5.16 -7.68 26.45
CA GLY A 180 6.14 -8.19 25.49
C GLY A 180 7.10 -7.12 24.98
N VAL A 181 8.00 -7.56 24.10
CA VAL A 181 8.87 -6.66 23.33
C VAL A 181 7.97 -5.70 22.52
N PRO A 182 8.27 -4.39 22.50
CA PRO A 182 7.49 -3.44 21.73
C PRO A 182 7.55 -3.79 20.24
N ASN A 183 6.42 -3.64 19.56
CA ASN A 183 6.31 -3.80 18.11
C ASN A 183 5.64 -2.55 17.50
N ARG A 184 5.78 -2.41 16.19
CA ARG A 184 5.19 -1.32 15.41
C ARG A 184 3.68 -1.11 15.59
N PHE A 185 2.95 -2.16 15.93
CA PHE A 185 1.49 -2.18 15.97
C PHE A 185 0.92 -2.16 17.39
N ASN A 186 1.78 -2.04 18.41
CA ASN A 186 1.43 -2.15 19.83
C ASN A 186 0.61 -3.41 20.19
N ILE A 187 0.75 -4.50 19.41
CA ILE A 187 0.03 -5.76 19.64
C ILE A 187 0.68 -6.46 20.81
N GLN A 188 -0.08 -6.72 21.86
CA GLN A 188 0.42 -7.46 23.01
C GLN A 188 0.61 -8.95 22.67
N PRO A 189 1.60 -9.61 23.28
CA PRO A 189 1.75 -11.05 23.13
C PRO A 189 0.53 -11.78 23.69
N GLY A 190 0.20 -12.93 23.11
CA GLY A 190 -0.86 -13.79 23.63
C GLY A 190 -0.49 -14.41 24.99
N TYR A 191 -1.49 -14.86 25.74
CA TYR A 191 -1.31 -15.43 27.09
C TYR A 191 -0.37 -16.65 27.17
N ARG A 192 -0.11 -17.32 26.04
CA ARG A 192 0.75 -18.52 25.93
C ARG A 192 2.19 -18.19 25.55
N TRP A 193 2.52 -16.92 25.38
CA TRP A 193 3.87 -16.53 25.02
C TRP A 193 4.83 -16.77 26.19
N ASP A 194 5.97 -17.38 25.90
CA ASP A 194 6.96 -17.83 26.88
C ASP A 194 8.02 -16.77 27.21
N GLY A 195 7.95 -15.59 26.59
CA GLY A 195 8.91 -14.51 26.78
C GLY A 195 10.21 -14.66 25.98
N VAL A 196 10.42 -15.76 25.26
CA VAL A 196 11.65 -15.98 24.48
C VAL A 196 11.54 -15.28 23.13
N ILE A 197 12.51 -14.40 22.86
CA ILE A 197 12.61 -13.65 21.61
C ILE A 197 13.20 -14.55 20.53
N ARG A 198 12.44 -14.80 19.46
CA ARG A 198 12.84 -15.66 18.31
C ARG A 198 12.92 -14.90 16.98
N GLY A 199 12.81 -13.57 17.01
CA GLY A 199 12.84 -12.73 15.82
C GLY A 199 14.26 -12.40 15.34
N ASN A 200 14.38 -11.88 14.12
CA ASN A 200 15.64 -11.46 13.50
C ASN A 200 16.13 -10.05 13.95
N GLY A 201 15.56 -9.48 15.02
CA GLY A 201 15.87 -8.13 15.50
C GLY A 201 15.45 -6.99 14.56
N TYR A 202 14.55 -7.22 13.59
CA TYR A 202 14.05 -6.16 12.70
C TYR A 202 13.32 -5.05 13.45
N GLU A 203 12.41 -5.40 14.37
CA GLU A 203 11.62 -4.42 15.13
C GLU A 203 12.53 -3.47 15.94
N ASP A 204 13.56 -3.99 16.59
CA ASP A 204 14.53 -3.16 17.34
C ASP A 204 15.29 -2.19 16.42
N ARG A 205 15.74 -2.67 15.24
CA ARG A 205 16.40 -1.81 14.25
C ARG A 205 15.47 -0.74 13.72
N TRP A 206 14.21 -1.09 13.48
CA TRP A 206 13.19 -0.16 13.01
C TRP A 206 12.89 0.92 14.05
N ILE A 207 12.69 0.55 15.32
CA ILE A 207 12.43 1.50 16.42
C ILE A 207 13.62 2.46 16.59
N LYS A 208 14.85 1.95 16.56
CA LYS A 208 16.07 2.78 16.64
C LYS A 208 16.20 3.72 15.44
N ALA A 209 15.92 3.24 14.24
CA ALA A 209 15.95 4.08 13.04
C ALA A 209 14.93 5.21 13.15
N GLN A 210 13.69 4.90 13.55
CA GLN A 210 12.63 5.88 13.74
C GLN A 210 12.97 6.91 14.83
N SER A 211 13.50 6.49 15.98
CA SER A 211 13.92 7.41 17.03
C SER A 211 15.08 8.31 16.59
N SER A 212 16.04 7.75 15.85
CA SER A 212 17.16 8.51 15.30
C SER A 212 16.70 9.56 14.28
N LYS A 213 15.70 9.22 13.46
CA LYS A 213 15.10 10.12 12.48
C LYS A 213 14.38 11.28 13.18
N ALA A 214 13.54 10.97 14.16
CA ALA A 214 12.83 11.97 14.96
C ALA A 214 13.80 12.92 15.69
N ALA A 215 14.87 12.39 16.28
CA ALA A 215 15.89 13.20 16.95
C ALA A 215 16.62 14.14 15.97
N LYS A 216 16.93 13.66 14.76
CA LYS A 216 17.52 14.49 13.70
C LYS A 216 16.56 15.60 13.26
N GLU A 217 15.30 15.29 12.99
CA GLU A 217 14.28 16.28 12.61
C GLU A 217 14.13 17.38 13.67
N GLN A 218 14.10 17.00 14.94
CA GLN A 218 14.10 17.95 16.06
C GLN A 218 15.35 18.83 16.07
N ALA A 219 16.54 18.24 15.88
CA ALA A 219 17.78 19.00 15.80
C ALA A 219 17.78 19.98 14.61
N TYR A 220 17.35 19.54 13.42
CA TYR A 220 17.22 20.42 12.25
C TYR A 220 16.25 21.57 12.51
N TYR A 221 15.11 21.31 13.14
CA TYR A 221 14.15 22.37 13.49
C TYR A 221 14.77 23.41 14.43
N LEU A 222 15.44 22.96 15.49
CA LEU A 222 16.11 23.85 16.44
C LEU A 222 17.25 24.65 15.79
N ASN A 223 18.04 24.01 14.92
CA ASN A 223 19.11 24.69 14.19
C ASN A 223 18.59 25.72 13.19
N ASN A 224 17.50 25.41 12.47
CA ASN A 224 16.88 26.33 11.52
C ASN A 224 16.26 27.55 12.22
N ILE A 225 15.73 27.38 13.44
CA ILE A 225 15.24 28.50 14.25
C ILE A 225 16.40 29.36 14.76
N ALA A 226 17.52 28.75 15.12
CA ALA A 226 18.67 29.49 15.66
C ALA A 226 19.34 30.41 14.63
N ASP A 227 19.15 30.16 13.33
CA ASP A 227 19.72 30.94 12.21
C ASP A 227 18.75 31.98 11.64
N MET A 228 17.55 32.14 12.22
CA MET A 228 16.58 33.21 11.90
C MET A 228 16.57 34.31 12.97
#